data_AF-A0A7S2QFL0-F1
#
_entry.id   AF-A0A7S2QFL0-F1
#
_cell.length_a   1.000
_cell.length_b   1.000
_cell.length_c   1.000
_cell.angle_alpha   90.00
_cell.angle_beta   90.00
_cell.angle_gamma   90.00
#
_symmetry.space_group_name_H-M   'P 1'
#
loop_
_entity.id
_entity.type
_entity.pdbx_description
1 polymer ?
#
loop_
_entity_poly.entity_id
_entity_poly.type
_entity_poly.pdbx_seq_one_letter_code
_entity_poly.pdbx_strand_id
1 'polypeptide(L)'
;DAPLRRCGDLLQRPVGPSDYELSLGRITDTLRSDYPAFFERSPSFHIYDDAIVFMLGTPFHGVQTLRGKRSYCKALRALQTLAGNLVRDGIVECRIGDGTPYGHALKVHWTCGGTVAGYDLRIEAISLYSLTPSAKDPGECPLLTHPVSYHMIEFVNIQPPSLRSMLLHVWWRPLTEMQ
;
A
#
# COMPACT_ATOMS: atom_id res chain seq x y z
N ASP A 1 51.91 27.09 -35.52
CA ASP A 1 50.81 26.18 -35.94
C ASP A 1 50.14 25.51 -34.77
N ALA A 2 48.90 25.90 -34.50
CA ALA A 2 47.95 25.13 -33.71
C ALA A 2 46.56 25.37 -34.30
N PRO A 3 45.75 24.33 -34.51
CA PRO A 3 44.31 24.52 -34.60
C PRO A 3 43.59 23.78 -33.46
N LEU A 4 42.89 24.62 -32.69
CA LEU A 4 41.67 24.31 -31.94
C LEU A 4 40.74 23.36 -32.70
N ARG A 5 40.16 22.36 -32.00
CA ARG A 5 38.74 21.99 -32.16
C ARG A 5 38.13 21.49 -30.85
N ARG A 6 37.35 22.39 -30.23
CA ARG A 6 36.14 22.05 -29.47
C ARG A 6 35.12 21.42 -30.42
N CYS A 7 34.40 20.39 -29.95
CA CYS A 7 33.03 19.97 -30.31
C CYS A 7 32.79 18.61 -29.64
N GLY A 8 31.79 18.38 -28.79
CA GLY A 8 30.76 19.26 -28.27
C GLY A 8 30.17 18.63 -27.02
N ASP A 9 29.79 19.48 -26.06
CA ASP A 9 28.85 19.12 -25.02
C ASP A 9 27.53 18.73 -25.69
N LEU A 10 27.32 17.42 -25.85
CA LEU A 10 25.98 16.87 -25.98
C LEU A 10 25.29 17.17 -24.65
N LEU A 11 24.61 18.32 -24.61
CA LEU A 11 23.54 18.59 -23.67
C LEU A 11 22.54 17.43 -23.80
N GLN A 12 22.76 16.37 -23.02
CA GLN A 12 21.78 15.32 -22.82
C GLN A 12 20.55 16.04 -22.28
N ARG A 13 19.50 16.11 -23.11
CA ARG A 13 18.17 16.44 -22.62
C ARG A 13 17.94 15.55 -21.41
N PRO A 14 17.52 16.10 -20.25
CA PRO A 14 17.19 15.26 -19.11
C PRO A 14 16.18 14.22 -19.58
N VAL A 15 16.57 12.94 -19.48
CA VAL A 15 15.66 11.83 -19.78
C VAL A 15 14.51 11.98 -18.80
N GLY A 16 13.31 12.21 -19.32
CA GLY A 16 12.12 12.30 -18.48
C GLY A 16 11.91 10.99 -17.71
N PRO A 17 11.15 11.04 -16.61
CA PRO A 17 10.83 9.83 -15.86
C PRO A 17 10.14 8.79 -16.76
N SER A 18 10.55 7.54 -16.61
CA SER A 18 9.92 6.39 -17.24
C SER A 18 8.46 6.20 -16.78
N ASP A 19 7.67 5.47 -17.56
CA ASP A 19 6.29 5.13 -17.19
C ASP A 19 6.18 4.39 -15.84
N TYR A 20 7.21 3.61 -15.51
CA TYR A 20 7.34 2.96 -14.21
C TYR A 20 7.51 4.01 -13.10
N GLU A 21 8.44 4.96 -13.25
CA GLU A 21 8.69 6.03 -12.26
C GLU A 21 7.47 6.94 -12.10
N LEU A 22 6.75 7.24 -13.20
CA LEU A 22 5.50 7.99 -13.16
C LEU A 22 4.41 7.22 -12.39
N SER A 23 4.27 5.92 -12.62
CA SER A 23 3.32 5.09 -11.88
C SER A 23 3.68 5.01 -10.40
N LEU A 24 4.96 4.79 -10.09
CA LEU A 24 5.48 4.74 -8.72
C LEU A 24 5.26 6.05 -7.97
N GLY A 25 5.47 7.19 -8.62
CA GLY A 25 5.19 8.52 -8.08
C GLY A 25 3.71 8.70 -7.73
N ARG A 26 2.80 8.39 -8.67
CA ARG A 26 1.35 8.47 -8.44
C ARG A 26 0.88 7.54 -7.30
N ILE A 27 1.41 6.33 -7.24
CA ILE A 27 1.13 5.37 -6.16
C ILE A 27 1.61 5.95 -4.82
N THR A 28 2.83 6.45 -4.78
CA THR A 28 3.42 7.06 -3.58
C THR A 28 2.57 8.22 -3.08
N ASP A 29 2.14 9.13 -3.96
CA ASP A 29 1.31 10.28 -3.59
C ASP A 29 -0.07 9.87 -3.10
N THR A 30 -0.67 8.85 -3.73
CA THR A 30 -1.94 8.28 -3.29
C THR A 30 -1.81 7.69 -1.89
N LEU A 31 -0.79 6.86 -1.64
CA LEU A 31 -0.55 6.27 -0.33
C LEU A 31 -0.26 7.34 0.74
N ARG A 32 0.55 8.37 0.43
CA ARG A 32 0.80 9.49 1.35
C ARG A 32 -0.47 10.22 1.76
N SER A 33 -1.47 10.30 0.88
CA SER A 33 -2.76 10.90 1.19
C SER A 33 -3.70 9.95 1.92
N ASP A 34 -3.71 8.67 1.53
CA ASP A 34 -4.67 7.69 2.05
C ASP A 34 -4.36 7.22 3.47
N TYR A 35 -3.07 7.06 3.82
CA TYR A 35 -2.70 6.61 5.17
C TYR A 35 -3.17 7.59 6.26
N PRO A 36 -2.81 8.89 6.22
CA PRO A 36 -3.27 9.84 7.25
C PRO A 36 -4.78 9.99 7.31
N ALA A 37 -5.46 9.90 6.16
CA ALA A 37 -6.90 10.03 6.06
C ALA A 37 -7.66 8.72 6.35
N PHE A 38 -7.00 7.70 6.91
CA PHE A 38 -7.57 6.36 7.15
C PHE A 38 -8.86 6.39 7.97
N PHE A 39 -9.01 7.32 8.92
CA PHE A 39 -10.25 7.44 9.71
C PHE A 39 -11.27 8.41 9.11
N GLU A 40 -10.89 9.18 8.07
CA GLU A 40 -11.68 10.29 7.54
C GLU A 40 -12.41 9.94 6.25
N ARG A 41 -11.79 9.15 5.36
CA ARG A 41 -12.35 8.81 4.05
C ARG A 41 -11.88 7.45 3.55
N SER A 42 -12.66 6.82 2.68
CA SER A 42 -12.22 5.59 2.02
C SER A 42 -10.92 5.77 1.22
N PRO A 43 -10.01 4.78 1.23
CA PRO A 43 -8.80 4.83 0.42
C PRO A 43 -9.13 4.70 -1.06
N SER A 44 -8.20 5.18 -1.86
CA SER A 44 -8.30 5.21 -3.30
C SER A 44 -7.85 3.88 -3.89
N PHE A 45 -8.77 3.15 -4.52
CA PHE A 45 -8.46 1.82 -5.04
C PHE A 45 -7.95 1.81 -6.50
N HIS A 46 -7.85 2.97 -7.17
CA HIS A 46 -7.45 3.00 -8.58
C HIS A 46 -5.97 2.62 -8.80
N ILE A 47 -5.15 2.66 -7.75
CA ILE A 47 -3.74 2.29 -7.80
C ILE A 47 -3.48 0.79 -7.86
N TYR A 48 -4.49 -0.02 -7.59
CA TYR A 48 -4.37 -1.47 -7.49
C TYR A 48 -4.82 -2.18 -8.77
N ASP A 49 -4.09 -3.22 -9.13
CA ASP A 49 -4.43 -4.13 -10.21
C ASP A 49 -5.67 -4.96 -9.86
N ASP A 50 -6.44 -5.36 -10.87
CA ASP A 50 -7.67 -6.14 -10.66
C ASP A 50 -7.37 -7.54 -10.10
N ALA A 51 -6.20 -8.10 -10.41
CA ALA A 51 -5.71 -9.39 -9.92
C ALA A 51 -4.83 -9.27 -8.66
N ILE A 52 -4.88 -8.15 -7.94
CA ILE A 52 -4.07 -7.91 -6.73
C ILE A 52 -4.08 -9.09 -5.76
N VAL A 53 -2.90 -9.39 -5.24
CA VAL A 53 -2.65 -10.37 -4.19
C VAL A 53 -2.33 -9.63 -2.89
N PHE A 54 -3.08 -9.91 -1.84
CA PHE A 54 -2.94 -9.28 -0.52
C PHE A 54 -2.66 -10.32 0.57
N MET A 55 -1.63 -10.08 1.37
CA MET A 55 -1.13 -11.02 2.38
C MET A 55 -0.85 -10.34 3.72
N LEU A 56 -1.02 -11.11 4.80
CA LEU A 56 -0.41 -10.80 6.09
C LEU A 56 0.89 -11.60 6.20
N GLY A 57 2.00 -10.91 6.45
CA GLY A 57 3.27 -11.49 6.80
C GLY A 57 3.36 -11.73 8.31
N THR A 58 4.51 -11.42 8.91
CA THR A 58 4.75 -11.62 10.35
C THR A 58 3.77 -10.82 11.21
N PRO A 59 3.26 -11.34 12.34
CA PRO A 59 3.38 -12.69 12.89
C PRO A 59 2.29 -13.67 12.40
N PHE A 60 1.60 -13.35 11.32
CA PHE A 60 0.40 -14.04 10.84
C PHE A 60 0.67 -14.97 9.64
N HIS A 61 1.86 -15.57 9.58
CA HIS A 61 2.19 -16.56 8.56
C HIS A 61 1.22 -17.75 8.63
N GLY A 62 0.56 -18.06 7.52
CA GLY A 62 -0.43 -19.15 7.44
C GLY A 62 -1.87 -18.67 7.29
N VAL A 63 -2.12 -17.37 7.41
CA VAL A 63 -3.42 -16.79 7.10
C VAL A 63 -3.63 -16.73 5.57
N GLN A 64 -4.82 -17.09 5.10
CA GLN A 64 -5.13 -17.20 3.68
C GLN A 64 -4.93 -15.87 2.92
N THR A 65 -4.19 -15.92 1.83
CA THR A 65 -4.02 -14.80 0.90
C THR A 65 -5.36 -14.36 0.29
N LEU A 66 -5.62 -13.06 0.31
CA LEU A 66 -6.76 -12.46 -0.41
C LEU A 66 -6.35 -12.17 -1.85
N ARG A 67 -7.17 -12.61 -2.81
CA ARG A 67 -6.91 -12.42 -4.24
C ARG A 67 -8.05 -11.64 -4.88
N GLY A 68 -7.69 -10.76 -5.82
CA GLY A 68 -8.60 -9.95 -6.58
C GLY A 68 -8.99 -8.65 -5.86
N LYS A 69 -9.09 -7.58 -6.65
CA LYS A 69 -9.34 -6.23 -6.16
C LYS A 69 -10.66 -6.09 -5.42
N ARG A 70 -11.72 -6.79 -5.84
CA ARG A 70 -13.03 -6.75 -5.16
C ARG A 70 -12.91 -7.26 -3.72
N SER A 71 -12.28 -8.41 -3.53
CA SER A 71 -12.06 -9.02 -2.21
C SER A 71 -11.19 -8.12 -1.33
N TYR A 72 -10.12 -7.58 -1.91
CA TYR A 72 -9.22 -6.65 -1.25
C TYR A 72 -9.95 -5.37 -0.77
N CYS A 73 -10.72 -4.73 -1.66
CA CYS A 73 -11.51 -3.53 -1.32
C CYS A 73 -12.51 -3.80 -0.20
N LYS A 74 -13.21 -4.96 -0.26
CA LYS A 74 -14.17 -5.36 0.77
C LYS A 74 -13.48 -5.52 2.12
N ALA A 75 -12.34 -6.21 2.16
CA ALA A 75 -11.57 -6.44 3.38
C ALA A 75 -11.06 -5.13 3.99
N LEU A 76 -10.49 -4.23 3.17
CA LEU A 76 -10.01 -2.94 3.67
C LEU A 76 -11.13 -2.02 4.16
N ARG A 77 -12.26 -1.97 3.45
CA ARG A 77 -13.43 -1.20 3.92
C ARG A 77 -13.96 -1.76 5.24
N ALA A 78 -14.05 -3.09 5.37
CA ALA A 78 -14.46 -3.71 6.63
C ALA A 78 -13.51 -3.35 7.78
N LEU A 79 -12.18 -3.41 7.56
CA LEU A 79 -11.19 -2.97 8.54
C LEU A 79 -11.39 -1.50 8.93
N GLN A 80 -11.56 -0.63 7.94
CA GLN A 80 -11.73 0.79 8.14
C GLN A 80 -13.00 1.10 8.94
N THR A 81 -14.12 0.47 8.61
CA THR A 81 -15.38 0.60 9.36
C THR A 81 -15.22 0.10 10.80
N LEU A 82 -14.57 -1.04 11.00
CA LEU A 82 -14.32 -1.56 12.35
C LEU A 82 -13.44 -0.61 13.15
N ALA A 83 -12.34 -0.13 12.57
CA ALA A 83 -11.43 0.80 13.21
C ALA A 83 -12.13 2.14 13.51
N GLY A 84 -12.87 2.72 12.57
CA GLY A 84 -13.59 3.97 12.76
C GLY A 84 -14.68 3.90 13.83
N ASN A 85 -15.25 2.72 14.08
CA ASN A 85 -16.24 2.53 15.14
C ASN A 85 -15.60 2.26 16.52
N LEU A 86 -14.40 1.68 16.56
CA LEU A 86 -13.75 1.22 17.80
C LEU A 86 -12.72 2.19 18.35
N VAL A 87 -12.00 2.88 17.47
CA VAL A 87 -10.87 3.75 17.80
C VAL A 87 -11.38 5.19 17.92
N ARG A 88 -11.18 5.77 19.09
CA ARG A 88 -11.34 7.21 19.33
C ARG A 88 -10.03 7.93 19.07
N ASP A 89 -10.14 9.13 18.51
CA ASP A 89 -8.99 10.00 18.22
C ASP A 89 -7.91 9.28 17.39
N GLY A 90 -8.37 8.46 16.44
CA GLY A 90 -7.52 7.62 15.61
C GLY A 90 -6.64 8.44 14.69
N ILE A 91 -5.34 8.20 14.72
CA ILE A 91 -4.35 8.87 13.88
C ILE A 91 -3.47 7.81 13.22
N VAL A 92 -3.20 7.99 11.94
CA VAL A 92 -2.26 7.16 11.20
C VAL A 92 -1.14 8.02 10.63
N GLU A 93 0.09 7.67 10.96
CA GLU A 93 1.28 8.28 10.37
C GLU A 93 1.95 7.27 9.45
N CYS A 94 2.58 7.74 8.37
CA CYS A 94 3.30 6.87 7.47
C CYS A 94 4.61 7.48 6.97
N ARG A 95 5.57 6.62 6.64
CA ARG A 95 6.85 6.95 6.00
C ARG A 95 7.05 5.99 4.85
N ILE A 96 7.04 6.54 3.64
CA ILE A 96 7.27 5.78 2.41
C ILE A 96 8.75 5.83 2.06
N GLY A 97 9.34 4.68 1.79
CA GLY A 97 10.71 4.52 1.37
C GLY A 97 10.85 3.45 0.27
N ASP A 98 12.09 3.23 -0.13
CA ASP A 98 12.44 2.25 -1.15
C ASP A 98 12.19 0.82 -0.67
N GLY A 99 11.46 0.05 -1.47
CA GLY A 99 11.17 -1.36 -1.24
C GLY A 99 12.21 -2.31 -1.82
N THR A 100 13.12 -1.85 -2.69
CA THR A 100 14.02 -2.72 -3.46
C THR A 100 14.87 -3.66 -2.60
N PRO A 101 15.37 -3.29 -1.40
CA PRO A 101 16.13 -4.21 -0.56
C PRO A 101 15.32 -5.42 -0.07
N TYR A 102 13.99 -5.36 -0.19
CA TYR A 102 13.05 -6.40 0.23
C TYR A 102 12.41 -7.11 -0.96
N GLY A 103 12.83 -6.83 -2.20
CA GLY A 103 12.22 -7.39 -3.41
C GLY A 103 10.87 -6.77 -3.78
N HIS A 104 10.60 -5.56 -3.29
CA HIS A 104 9.36 -4.81 -3.55
C HIS A 104 9.66 -3.45 -4.18
N ALA A 105 8.66 -2.78 -4.73
CA ALA A 105 8.82 -1.43 -5.28
C ALA A 105 8.76 -0.35 -4.19
N LEU A 106 7.85 -0.51 -3.23
CA LEU A 106 7.69 0.42 -2.12
C LEU A 106 7.66 -0.30 -0.78
N LYS A 107 8.21 0.37 0.23
CA LYS A 107 8.07 0.03 1.64
C LYS A 107 7.42 1.20 2.36
N VAL A 108 6.31 0.96 3.04
CA VAL A 108 5.62 1.96 3.85
C VAL A 108 5.63 1.52 5.29
N HIS A 109 6.41 2.20 6.13
CA HIS A 109 6.30 2.05 7.57
C HIS A 109 5.16 2.95 8.06
N TRP A 110 4.25 2.40 8.86
CA TRP A 110 3.11 3.16 9.37
C TRP A 110 2.81 2.82 10.82
N THR A 111 2.28 3.81 11.52
CA THR A 111 1.82 3.69 12.90
C THR A 111 0.38 4.17 12.99
N CYS A 112 -0.49 3.34 13.55
CA CYS A 112 -1.86 3.69 13.89
C CYS A 112 -1.97 3.80 15.41
N GLY A 113 -2.40 4.95 15.89
CA GLY A 113 -2.61 5.25 17.31
C GLY A 113 -4.05 5.69 17.57
N GLY A 114 -4.47 5.64 18.82
CA GLY A 114 -5.76 6.14 19.29
C GLY A 114 -6.15 5.50 20.62
N THR A 115 -7.44 5.51 20.95
CA THR A 115 -7.94 4.88 22.18
C THR A 115 -9.08 3.92 21.86
N VAL A 116 -9.03 2.69 22.39
CA VAL A 116 -10.09 1.68 22.25
C VAL A 116 -10.53 1.25 23.65
N ALA A 117 -11.83 1.39 23.94
CA ALA A 117 -12.41 1.02 25.23
C ALA A 117 -11.68 1.60 26.47
N GLY A 118 -11.13 2.82 26.34
CA GLY A 118 -10.38 3.49 27.41
C GLY A 118 -8.90 3.09 27.53
N TYR A 119 -8.39 2.26 26.63
CA TYR A 119 -6.99 1.86 26.56
C TYR A 119 -6.30 2.45 25.33
N ASP A 120 -5.04 2.83 25.47
CA ASP A 120 -4.23 3.31 24.36
C ASP A 120 -3.97 2.18 23.36
N LEU A 121 -4.34 2.45 22.11
CA LEU A 121 -4.06 1.64 20.94
C LEU A 121 -2.77 2.13 20.30
N ARG A 122 -1.87 1.20 19.98
CA ARG A 122 -0.74 1.47 19.10
C ARG A 122 -0.41 0.25 18.24
N ILE A 123 -0.57 0.40 16.94
CA ILE A 123 -0.17 -0.58 15.93
C ILE A 123 0.97 0.02 15.12
N GLU A 124 2.05 -0.74 14.97
CA GLU A 124 3.17 -0.41 14.10
C GLU A 124 3.35 -1.55 13.10
N ALA A 125 3.45 -1.19 11.82
CA ALA A 125 3.52 -2.16 10.75
C ALA A 125 4.26 -1.62 9.52
N ILE A 126 4.63 -2.54 8.65
CA ILE A 126 5.29 -2.29 7.39
C ILE A 126 4.42 -2.87 6.27
N SER A 127 4.02 -2.02 5.34
CA SER A 127 3.37 -2.43 4.10
C SER A 127 4.39 -2.49 2.97
N LEU A 128 4.44 -3.62 2.26
CA LEU A 128 5.31 -3.84 1.10
C LEU A 128 4.46 -3.94 -0.16
N TYR A 129 4.84 -3.22 -1.21
CA TYR A 129 4.08 -3.15 -2.46
C TYR A 129 4.94 -3.54 -3.66
N SER A 130 4.43 -4.41 -4.52
CA SER A 130 5.02 -4.69 -5.84
C SER A 130 4.10 -4.21 -6.95
N LEU A 131 4.72 -3.73 -8.02
CA LEU A 131 4.05 -3.26 -9.22
C LEU A 131 4.32 -4.27 -10.35
N THR A 132 3.36 -4.45 -11.24
CA THR A 132 3.55 -5.21 -12.48
C THR A 132 3.02 -4.41 -13.65
N PRO A 133 3.61 -4.55 -14.85
CA PRO A 133 3.06 -3.95 -16.06
C PRO A 133 1.59 -4.39 -16.24
N SER A 134 0.72 -3.42 -16.53
CA SER A 134 -0.68 -3.69 -16.83
C SER A 134 -0.78 -4.33 -18.21
N ALA A 135 -1.37 -5.51 -18.29
CA ALA A 135 -1.63 -6.21 -19.56
C ALA A 135 -2.94 -5.75 -20.22
N LYS A 136 -3.50 -4.60 -19.83
CA LYS A 136 -4.77 -4.11 -20.36
C LYS A 136 -4.67 -3.87 -21.87
N ASP A 137 -5.79 -4.12 -22.55
CA ASP A 137 -5.89 -3.99 -24.00
C ASP A 137 -5.45 -2.59 -24.45
N PRO A 138 -4.75 -2.47 -25.59
CA PRO A 138 -4.23 -1.21 -26.11
C PRO A 138 -5.31 -0.15 -26.44
N GLY A 139 -6.60 -0.48 -26.29
CA GLY A 139 -7.73 0.43 -26.46
C GLY A 139 -8.20 1.13 -25.18
N GLU A 140 -7.81 0.67 -23.99
CA GLU A 140 -8.05 1.38 -22.73
C GLU A 140 -6.74 2.06 -22.30
N CYS A 141 -6.67 3.40 -22.31
CA CYS A 141 -5.54 4.09 -21.66
C CYS A 141 -5.62 3.83 -20.15
N PRO A 142 -4.74 2.98 -19.58
CA PRO A 142 -4.84 2.70 -18.18
C PRO A 142 -4.34 3.92 -17.39
N LEU A 143 -5.05 4.28 -16.31
CA LEU A 143 -4.65 5.36 -15.41
C LEU A 143 -3.22 5.18 -14.87
N LEU A 144 -2.74 3.94 -14.79
CA LEU A 144 -1.39 3.54 -14.43
C LEU A 144 -0.92 2.41 -15.33
N THR A 145 0.29 2.52 -15.88
CA THR A 145 0.92 1.45 -16.66
C THR A 145 1.48 0.35 -15.77
N HIS A 146 1.81 0.67 -14.51
CA HIS A 146 2.32 -0.28 -13.51
C HIS A 146 1.50 -0.18 -12.22
N PRO A 147 0.29 -0.76 -12.16
CA PRO A 147 -0.50 -0.80 -10.94
C PRO A 147 0.13 -1.72 -9.89
N VAL A 148 -0.30 -1.55 -8.64
CA VAL A 148 0.07 -2.42 -7.52
C VAL A 148 -0.62 -3.77 -7.68
N SER A 149 0.16 -4.83 -7.89
CA SER A 149 -0.33 -6.21 -8.01
C SER A 149 -0.09 -7.06 -6.77
N TYR A 150 0.76 -6.59 -5.85
CA TYR A 150 1.03 -7.28 -4.61
C TYR A 150 1.10 -6.30 -3.45
N HIS A 151 0.46 -6.65 -2.34
CA HIS A 151 0.54 -5.92 -1.09
C HIS A 151 0.69 -6.90 0.08
N MET A 152 1.72 -6.72 0.90
CA MET A 152 1.90 -7.46 2.16
C MET A 152 1.91 -6.48 3.33
N ILE A 153 1.30 -6.85 4.45
CA ILE A 153 1.43 -6.14 5.73
C ILE A 153 2.14 -7.03 6.74
N GLU A 154 3.22 -6.52 7.31
CA GLU A 154 3.93 -7.11 8.43
C GLU A 154 3.75 -6.26 9.68
N PHE A 155 3.27 -6.86 10.75
CA PHE A 155 3.07 -6.16 12.02
C PHE A 155 4.33 -6.25 12.87
N VAL A 156 4.90 -5.08 13.18
CA VAL A 156 6.09 -4.92 14.01
C VAL A 156 5.69 -4.94 15.49
N ASN A 157 4.66 -4.18 15.85
CA ASN A 157 4.17 -4.09 17.22
C ASN A 157 2.66 -3.86 17.23
N ILE A 158 1.97 -4.47 18.20
CA ILE A 158 0.53 -4.30 18.41
C ILE A 158 0.29 -4.20 19.91
N GLN A 159 -0.25 -3.06 20.34
CA GLN A 159 -0.61 -2.76 21.71
C GLN A 159 -2.08 -2.30 21.79
N PRO A 160 -2.88 -2.84 22.73
CA PRO A 160 -2.57 -3.99 23.58
C PRO A 160 -2.46 -5.32 22.79
N PRO A 161 -1.72 -6.33 23.29
CA PRO A 161 -1.54 -7.61 22.59
C PRO A 161 -2.83 -8.38 22.30
N SER A 162 -3.89 -8.16 23.09
CA SER A 162 -5.21 -8.75 22.90
C SER A 162 -5.85 -8.40 21.56
N LEU A 163 -5.45 -7.29 20.93
CA LEU A 163 -5.94 -6.88 19.62
C LEU A 163 -5.46 -7.78 18.48
N ARG A 164 -4.35 -8.51 18.66
CA ARG A 164 -3.83 -9.43 17.65
C ARG A 164 -4.88 -10.45 17.24
N SER A 165 -5.51 -11.08 18.23
CA SER A 165 -6.57 -12.08 18.00
C SER A 165 -7.82 -11.45 17.39
N MET A 166 -8.16 -10.21 17.78
CA MET A 166 -9.30 -9.48 17.23
C MET A 166 -9.10 -9.19 15.73
N LEU A 167 -7.93 -8.70 15.32
CA LEU A 167 -7.61 -8.42 13.92
C LEU A 167 -7.73 -9.68 13.05
N LEU A 168 -7.24 -10.81 13.54
CA LEU A 168 -7.34 -12.08 12.82
C LEU A 168 -8.79 -12.59 12.70
N HIS A 169 -9.55 -12.56 13.78
CA HIS A 169 -10.88 -13.17 13.82
C HIS A 169 -11.97 -12.31 13.19
N VAL A 170 -11.84 -10.99 13.27
CA VAL A 170 -12.90 -10.06 12.87
C VAL A 170 -12.66 -9.50 11.47
N TRP A 171 -11.42 -9.15 11.13
CA TRP A 171 -11.10 -8.54 9.84
C TRP A 171 -10.74 -9.58 8.78
N TRP A 172 -9.91 -10.58 9.11
CA TRP A 172 -9.36 -11.48 8.09
C TRP A 172 -10.24 -12.69 7.74
N ARG A 173 -11.41 -12.85 8.33
CA ARG A 173 -12.32 -13.90 7.83
C ARG A 173 -12.80 -13.49 6.43
N PRO A 174 -12.55 -14.29 5.38
CA PRO A 174 -13.34 -14.12 4.17
C PRO A 174 -14.79 -14.26 4.63
N LEU A 175 -15.62 -13.26 4.34
CA LEU A 175 -17.07 -13.44 4.40
C LEU A 175 -17.35 -14.55 3.39
N THR A 176 -17.28 -15.80 3.84
CA THR A 176 -17.82 -16.95 3.15
C THR A 176 -19.24 -16.56 2.85
N GLU A 177 -19.58 -16.51 1.58
CA GLU A 177 -20.96 -16.37 1.14
C GLU A 177 -21.76 -17.44 1.88
N MET A 178 -22.63 -17.01 2.79
CA MET A 178 -23.74 -17.84 3.21
C MET A 178 -24.61 -17.96 1.95
N GLN A 179 -24.45 -19.09 1.25
CA GLN A 179 -25.43 -19.59 0.28
C GLN A 179 -26.72 -19.95 1.01
#